data_AF-U5LQU5-F1
#
_entry.id   AF-U5LQU5-F1
#
_cell.length_a   1.000
_cell.length_b   1.000
_cell.length_c   1.000
_cell.angle_alpha   90.00
_cell.angle_beta   90.00
_cell.angle_gamma   90.00
#
_symmetry.space_group_name_H-M   'P 1'
#
loop_
_entity.id
_entity.type
_entity.pdbx_description
1 polymer ?
#
loop_
_entity_poly.entity_id
_entity_poly.type
_entity_poly.pdbx_seq_one_letter_code
_entity_poly.pdbx_strand_id
1 'polypeptide(L)'
;TFYEMCQDLDWSINSRYYAKAEECLSRLQASAMQFSSKRIGRLESLSLIRRFRVLNRGTRNSRCQVEIDEEVVVLFAGDHYSKFIWEKYRKL
;
A
#
# COMPACT_ATOMS: atom_id res chain seq x y z
N THR A 1 -2.94 8.90 -7.95
CA THR A 1 -2.81 10.21 -7.24
C THR A 1 -3.56 10.11 -5.94
N PHE A 2 -3.39 11.05 -5.01
CA PHE A 2 -4.25 11.08 -3.82
C PHE A 2 -5.73 11.34 -4.16
N TYR A 3 -5.99 12.08 -5.24
CA TYR A 3 -7.34 12.26 -5.78
C TYR A 3 -7.97 10.91 -6.17
N GLU A 4 -7.32 10.15 -7.05
CA GLU A 4 -7.77 8.82 -7.50
C GLU A 4 -7.95 7.87 -6.30
N MET A 5 -7.01 7.87 -5.36
CA MET A 5 -7.10 7.06 -4.14
C MET A 5 -8.32 7.43 -3.27
N CYS A 6 -8.60 8.72 -3.10
CA CYS A 6 -9.79 9.13 -2.35
C CYS A 6 -11.08 8.77 -3.10
N GLN A 7 -11.10 8.89 -4.43
CA GLN A 7 -12.23 8.48 -5.25
C GLN A 7 -12.49 6.96 -5.14
N ASP A 8 -11.44 6.15 -5.21
CA ASP A 8 -11.53 4.69 -5.12
C ASP A 8 -11.93 4.21 -3.72
N LEU A 9 -11.53 4.93 -2.67
CA LEU A 9 -11.86 4.61 -1.28
C LEU A 9 -13.16 5.28 -0.80
N ASP A 10 -13.87 5.98 -1.68
CA ASP A 10 -15.09 6.74 -1.35
C ASP A 10 -14.86 7.76 -0.20
N TRP A 11 -13.69 8.40 -0.21
CA TRP A 11 -13.31 9.46 0.73
C TRP A 11 -13.58 10.84 0.13
N SER A 12 -13.93 11.81 0.98
CA SER A 12 -14.13 13.18 0.53
C SER A 12 -12.84 13.76 -0.05
N ILE A 13 -12.94 14.44 -1.19
CA ILE A 13 -11.80 15.05 -1.88
C ILE A 13 -11.42 16.37 -1.18
N ASN A 14 -10.55 16.30 -0.18
CA ASN A 14 -10.02 17.46 0.53
C ASN A 14 -8.63 17.21 1.15
N SER A 15 -8.01 18.28 1.64
CA SER A 15 -6.66 18.23 2.23
C SER A 15 -6.55 17.26 3.40
N ARG A 16 -7.61 17.10 4.21
CA ARG A 16 -7.64 16.17 5.34
C ARG A 16 -7.50 14.72 4.89
N TYR A 17 -8.24 14.29 3.87
CA TYR A 17 -8.15 12.92 3.38
C TYR A 17 -6.88 12.66 2.56
N TYR A 18 -6.30 13.67 1.93
CA TYR A 18 -4.95 13.55 1.35
C TYR A 18 -3.88 13.35 2.42
N ALA A 19 -3.94 14.10 3.53
CA ALA A 19 -3.06 13.89 4.67
C ALA A 19 -3.25 12.50 5.29
N LYS A 20 -4.51 12.04 5.41
CA LYS A 20 -4.83 10.67 5.85
C LYS A 20 -4.20 9.61 4.94
N ALA A 21 -4.29 9.79 3.62
CA ALA A 21 -3.69 8.89 2.65
C ALA A 21 -2.15 8.82 2.81
N GLU A 22 -1.51 9.98 2.99
CA GLU A 22 -0.06 10.07 3.25
C GLU A 22 0.33 9.40 4.58
N GLU A 23 -0.49 9.55 5.62
CA GLU A 23 -0.31 8.86 6.91
C GLU A 23 -0.42 7.33 6.76
N CYS A 24 -1.41 6.85 6.00
CA CYS A 24 -1.54 5.42 5.69
C CYS A 24 -0.29 4.85 5.02
N LEU A 25 0.30 5.58 4.06
CA LEU A 25 1.55 5.16 3.42
C LEU A 25 2.72 5.15 4.40
N SER A 26 2.82 6.17 5.27
CA SER A 26 3.84 6.21 6.32
C SER A 26 3.73 5.02 7.27
N ARG A 27 2.51 4.64 7.66
CA ARG A 27 2.24 3.45 8.46
C ARG A 27 2.59 2.16 7.73
N LEU A 28 2.24 2.03 6.44
CA LEU A 28 2.58 0.86 5.63
C LEU A 28 4.09 0.68 5.50
N GLN A 29 4.86 1.77 5.40
CA GLN A 29 6.32 1.70 5.35
C GLN A 29 6.92 1.28 6.69
N ALA A 30 6.39 1.81 7.80
CA ALA A 30 6.89 1.53 9.15
C ALA A 30 6.46 0.16 9.69
N SER A 31 5.36 -0.39 9.19
CA SER A 31 4.82 -1.68 9.64
C SER A 31 5.55 -2.83 8.96
N ALA A 32 6.03 -3.77 9.76
CA ALA A 32 6.53 -5.04 9.26
C ALA A 32 5.38 -6.06 9.12
N MET A 33 5.30 -6.72 7.98
CA MET A 33 4.54 -7.95 7.79
C MET A 33 5.41 -9.12 8.22
N GLN A 34 4.87 -9.93 9.14
CA GLN A 34 5.53 -11.15 9.58
C GLN A 34 4.80 -12.36 9.03
N PHE A 35 5.53 -13.33 8.49
CA PHE A 35 4.96 -14.58 8.03
C PHE A 35 5.91 -15.75 8.28
N SER A 36 5.33 -16.94 8.38
CA SER A 36 6.08 -18.20 8.47
C SER A 36 5.49 -19.19 7.46
N SER A 37 6.34 -20.02 6.89
CA SER A 37 5.90 -21.10 6.00
C SER A 37 6.74 -22.35 6.20
N LYS A 38 6.15 -23.53 5.98
CA LYS A 38 6.88 -24.80 6.02
C LYS A 38 8.02 -24.86 5.00
N ARG A 39 7.90 -24.13 3.89
CA ARG A 39 8.91 -24.04 2.83
C ARG A 39 10.15 -23.26 3.27
N ILE A 40 9.96 -22.17 4.01
CA ILE A 40 11.06 -21.30 4.46
C ILE A 40 11.63 -21.79 5.80
N GLY A 41 10.80 -22.42 6.65
CA GLY A 41 11.24 -23.04 7.91
C GLY A 41 11.62 -22.05 9.01
N ARG A 42 11.40 -20.74 8.81
CA ARG A 42 11.68 -19.66 9.76
C ARG A 42 10.64 -18.55 9.66
N LEU A 43 10.61 -17.68 10.67
CA LEU A 43 9.83 -16.44 10.67
C LEU A 43 10.55 -15.39 9.82
N GLU A 44 9.85 -14.84 8.84
CA GLU A 44 10.31 -13.68 8.05
C GLU A 44 9.56 -12.43 8.48
N SER A 45 10.24 -11.29 8.47
CA SER A 45 9.69 -9.99 8.85
C SER A 45 10.11 -8.95 7.81
N LEU A 46 9.17 -8.53 6.97
CA LEU A 46 9.42 -7.68 5.80
C LEU A 46 8.63 -6.37 5.89
N SER A 47 9.17 -5.28 5.34
CA SER A 47 8.35 -4.09 5.10
C SER A 47 7.48 -4.29 3.87
N LEU A 48 6.23 -3.83 3.90
CA LEU A 48 5.30 -3.97 2.76
C LEU A 48 5.66 -3.06 1.60
N ILE A 49 6.18 -1.87 1.90
CA ILE A 49 6.63 -0.91 0.91
C ILE A 49 8.04 -0.47 1.27
N ARG A 50 8.95 -0.55 0.30
CA ARG A 50 10.33 -0.13 0.47
C ARG A 50 10.43 1.37 0.72
N ARG A 51 9.65 2.15 -0.04
CA ARG A 51 9.53 3.60 0.11
C ARG A 51 8.32 4.15 -0.63
N PHE A 52 7.90 5.36 -0.26
CA PHE A 52 6.98 6.16 -1.07
C PHE A 52 7.50 7.59 -1.23
N ARG A 53 7.03 8.30 -2.26
CA ARG A 53 7.37 9.70 -2.54
C ARG A 53 6.14 10.46 -3.03
N VAL A 54 6.01 11.70 -2.60
CA VAL A 54 4.99 12.63 -3.12
C VAL A 54 5.70 13.65 -4.01
N LEU A 55 5.58 13.47 -5.32
CA LEU A 55 6.09 14.42 -6.31
C LEU A 55 5.16 15.63 -6.42
N ASN A 56 5.73 16.81 -6.67
CA ASN A 56 5.01 18.07 -6.84
C ASN A 56 3.99 18.36 -5.72
N ARG A 57 4.38 18.08 -4.46
CA ARG A 57 3.53 18.28 -3.27
C ARG A 57 3.01 19.72 -3.22
N GLY A 58 1.73 19.89 -2.91
CA GLY A 58 1.08 21.21 -2.85
C GLY A 58 0.64 21.78 -4.19
N THR A 59 0.98 21.12 -5.31
CA THR A 59 0.51 21.53 -6.65
C THR A 59 -0.66 20.67 -7.11
N ARG A 60 -1.37 21.14 -8.16
CA ARG A 60 -2.45 20.36 -8.83
C ARG A 60 -1.94 19.06 -9.45
N ASN A 61 -0.65 18.96 -9.77
CA ASN A 61 -0.04 17.79 -10.40
C ASN A 61 0.68 16.88 -9.39
N SER A 62 0.24 16.90 -8.12
CA SER A 62 0.83 16.05 -7.10
C SER A 62 0.62 14.57 -7.43
N ARG A 63 1.71 13.80 -7.43
CA ARG A 63 1.70 12.36 -7.74
C ARG A 63 2.31 11.60 -6.57
N CYS A 64 1.63 10.56 -6.12
CA CYS A 64 2.18 9.62 -5.14
C CYS A 64 2.80 8.44 -5.90
N GLN A 65 4.05 8.12 -5.59
CA GLN A 65 4.77 6.94 -6.08
C GLN A 65 5.08 6.04 -4.91
N VAL A 66 4.82 4.74 -5.06
CA VAL A 66 5.07 3.72 -4.06
C VAL A 66 5.95 2.65 -4.69
N GLU A 67 7.00 2.27 -3.99
CA GLU A 67 7.90 1.19 -4.37
C GLU A 67 7.67 0.02 -3.41
N ILE A 68 7.23 -1.11 -3.95
CA ILE A 68 7.02 -2.36 -3.20
C ILE A 68 8.39 -3.04 -3.04
N ASP A 69 8.61 -3.66 -1.89
CA ASP A 69 9.83 -4.41 -1.65
C ASP A 69 9.95 -5.63 -2.60
N GLU A 70 11.15 -5.91 -3.10
CA GLU A 70 11.40 -6.99 -4.06
C GLU A 70 11.02 -8.36 -3.47
N GLU A 71 11.24 -8.57 -2.17
CA GLU A 71 10.86 -9.82 -1.50
C GLU A 71 9.34 -9.97 -1.40
N VAL A 72 8.62 -8.85 -1.24
CA VAL A 72 7.15 -8.83 -1.25
C VAL A 72 6.62 -9.13 -2.64
N VAL A 73 7.27 -8.65 -3.72
CA VAL A 73 6.86 -8.95 -5.10
C VAL A 73 6.88 -10.46 -5.37
N VAL A 74 7.86 -11.19 -4.82
CA VAL A 74 7.94 -12.65 -4.95
C VAL A 74 6.72 -13.37 -4.35
N LEU A 75 6.10 -12.81 -3.31
CA LEU A 75 4.88 -13.36 -2.72
C LEU A 75 3.66 -13.30 -3.66
N PHE A 76 3.69 -12.39 -4.63
CA PHE A 76 2.63 -12.24 -5.64
C PHE A 76 2.98 -12.87 -6.99
N ALA A 77 4.14 -13.52 -7.11
CA ALA A 77 4.58 -14.18 -8.34
C ALA A 77 3.97 -15.60 -8.49
N GLY A 78 3.74 -16.02 -9.74
CA GLY A 78 3.14 -17.32 -10.06
C GLY A 78 1.64 -17.37 -9.73
N ASP A 79 1.14 -18.54 -9.32
CA ASP A 79 -0.29 -18.79 -9.06
C ASP A 79 -0.63 -18.93 -7.57
N HIS A 80 0.27 -18.49 -6.68
CA HIS A 80 0.14 -18.66 -5.23
C HIS A 80 -0.58 -17.50 -4.53
N TYR A 81 -1.57 -16.90 -5.19
CA TYR A 81 -2.32 -15.77 -4.66
C TYR A 81 -3.81 -16.08 -4.59
N SER A 82 -4.49 -15.49 -3.60
CA SER A 82 -5.95 -15.53 -3.52
C SER A 82 -6.53 -14.31 -4.22
N LYS A 83 -7.52 -14.53 -5.10
CA LYS A 83 -8.27 -13.46 -5.73
C LYS A 83 -9.41 -13.04 -4.82
N PHE A 84 -9.50 -11.75 -4.56
CA PHE A 84 -10.58 -11.16 -3.76
C PHE A 84 -11.32 -10.10 -4.58
N ILE A 85 -12.63 -10.01 -4.36
CA ILE A 85 -13.48 -8.97 -4.96
C ILE A 85 -13.30 -7.71 -4.13
N TRP A 86 -12.61 -6.70 -4.69
CA TRP A 86 -12.22 -5.47 -4.01
C TRP A 86 -13.39 -4.75 -3.33
N GLU A 87 -14.55 -4.73 -3.99
CA GLU A 87 -15.76 -4.04 -3.54
C GLU A 87 -16.26 -4.57 -2.18
N LYS A 88 -16.01 -5.84 -1.87
CA LYS A 88 -16.39 -6.42 -0.57
C LYS A 88 -15.53 -5.88 0.58
N TYR A 89 -14.27 -5.56 0.31
CA TYR A 89 -13.31 -5.12 1.31
C TYR A 89 -13.27 -3.60 1.49
N ARG A 90 -13.80 -2.83 0.54
CA ARG A 90 -13.85 -1.35 0.63
C ARG A 90 -14.63 -0.83 1.86
N LYS A 91 -15.53 -1.65 2.42
CA LYS A 91 -16.40 -1.28 3.55
C LYS A 91 -15.90 -1.74 4.92
N LEU A 92 -14.78 -2.47 4.97
CA LEU A 92 -14.13 -2.92 6.21
C LEU A 92 -13.21 -1.82 6.75
#